data_AF-A0A7S0A0B4-F1
#
_entry.id   AF-A0A7S0A0B4-F1
#
_cell.length_a   1.000
_cell.length_b   1.000
_cell.length_c   1.000
_cell.angle_alpha   90.00
_cell.angle_beta   90.00
_cell.angle_gamma   90.00
#
_symmetry.space_group_name_H-M   'P 1'
#
loop_
_entity.id
_entity.type
_entity.pdbx_description
1 polymer ?
#
loop_
_entity_poly.entity_id
_entity_poly.type
_entity_poly.pdbx_seq_one_letter_code
_entity_poly.pdbx_strand_id
1 'polypeptide(L)'
;APHANTAATLRVVQITDVYMLDEFPSLRNLIKAKREELNAVRGGLRSGSKTVSMLTGDFLMPYLLSTVDKGQGMMTMLNETPIDYVTWGNHEDDLGHADVLRCERQYTGVWINTNMTTHESFQDSMCQKEFEVLEVRSADGSNVRRVGMIAVLSGEPMLYKPGAFGGAVIEDPWE
;
A
#
# COMPACT_ATOMS: atom_id res chain seq x y z
N ALA A 1 -18.67 -19.12 -17.23
CA ALA A 1 -18.76 -18.30 -18.45
C ALA A 1 -17.61 -18.67 -19.39
N PRO A 2 -17.83 -18.71 -20.72
CA PRO A 2 -16.87 -19.25 -21.71
C PRO A 2 -15.49 -18.56 -21.75
N HIS A 3 -15.34 -17.35 -21.19
CA HIS A 3 -14.06 -16.64 -21.10
C HIS A 3 -13.35 -16.75 -19.75
N ALA A 4 -13.87 -17.56 -18.82
CA ALA A 4 -13.32 -17.63 -17.48
C ALA A 4 -11.84 -18.03 -17.50
N ASN A 5 -11.45 -19.03 -18.30
CA ASN A 5 -10.08 -19.54 -18.24
C ASN A 5 -9.06 -18.70 -19.02
N THR A 6 -9.51 -17.93 -20.00
CA THR A 6 -8.67 -17.06 -20.85
C THR A 6 -8.46 -15.67 -20.26
N ALA A 7 -9.27 -15.24 -19.29
CA ALA A 7 -9.17 -13.90 -18.71
C ALA A 7 -8.04 -13.82 -17.67
N ALA A 8 -7.13 -12.84 -17.83
CA ALA A 8 -6.21 -12.43 -16.77
C ALA A 8 -6.96 -11.48 -15.81
N THR A 9 -7.02 -11.80 -14.52
CA THR A 9 -7.82 -11.05 -13.54
C THR A 9 -6.95 -10.48 -12.42
N LEU A 10 -7.02 -9.16 -12.22
CA LEU A 10 -6.54 -8.48 -11.03
C LEU A 10 -7.74 -8.06 -10.19
N ARG A 11 -7.74 -8.42 -8.91
CA ARG A 11 -8.69 -7.94 -7.90
C ARG A 11 -7.94 -7.02 -6.95
N VAL A 12 -8.50 -5.86 -6.67
CA VAL A 12 -7.95 -4.89 -5.73
C VAL A 12 -8.89 -4.80 -4.52
N VAL A 13 -8.34 -4.91 -3.32
CA VAL A 13 -9.00 -4.57 -2.06
C VAL A 13 -8.31 -3.32 -1.52
N GLN A 14 -9.01 -2.19 -1.46
CA GLN A 14 -8.42 -0.91 -1.08
C GLN A 14 -9.17 -0.32 0.11
N ILE A 15 -8.39 0.24 1.02
CA ILE A 15 -8.84 1.11 2.12
C ILE A 15 -7.97 2.37 2.14
N THR A 16 -8.41 3.38 2.87
CA THR A 16 -7.73 4.67 3.02
C THR A 16 -8.12 5.28 4.36
N ASP A 17 -7.36 6.24 4.86
CA ASP A 17 -7.78 7.08 6.00
C ASP A 17 -8.17 6.24 7.24
N VAL A 18 -7.30 5.31 7.62
CA VAL A 18 -7.58 4.35 8.68
C VAL A 18 -7.09 4.89 10.02
N TYR A 19 -8.02 5.37 10.84
CA TYR A 19 -7.72 5.99 12.14
C TYR A 19 -8.10 5.15 13.36
N MET A 20 -8.43 3.86 13.16
CA MET A 20 -8.81 2.94 14.23
C MET A 20 -8.23 1.55 13.97
N LEU A 21 -7.97 0.79 15.04
CA LEU A 21 -7.33 -0.54 14.94
C LEU A 21 -8.34 -1.69 14.86
N ASP A 22 -9.59 -1.44 15.25
CA ASP A 22 -10.60 -2.46 15.54
C ASP A 22 -10.97 -3.32 14.32
N GLU A 23 -10.85 -2.77 13.11
CA GLU A 23 -11.32 -3.43 11.87
C GLU A 23 -10.23 -4.22 11.14
N PHE A 24 -8.98 -4.18 11.58
CA PHE A 24 -7.89 -4.96 10.96
C PHE A 24 -8.16 -6.48 10.96
N PRO A 25 -8.72 -7.11 12.01
CA PRO A 25 -9.13 -8.51 11.97
C PRO A 25 -10.20 -8.80 10.89
N SER A 26 -11.20 -7.93 10.76
CA SER A 26 -12.25 -8.02 9.73
C SER A 26 -11.64 -7.94 8.33
N LEU A 27 -10.75 -6.96 8.12
CA LEU A 27 -10.02 -6.77 6.87
C LEU A 27 -9.13 -7.96 6.52
N ARG A 28 -8.40 -8.51 7.49
CA ARG A 28 -7.58 -9.71 7.32
C ARG A 28 -8.41 -10.88 6.81
N ASN A 29 -9.59 -11.09 7.38
CA ASN A 29 -10.51 -12.14 6.95
C ASN A 29 -11.05 -11.88 5.54
N LEU A 30 -11.42 -10.63 5.22
CA LEU A 30 -11.85 -10.24 3.88
C LEU A 30 -10.77 -10.54 2.83
N ILE A 31 -9.53 -10.11 3.05
CA ILE A 31 -8.42 -10.31 2.10
C ILE A 31 -8.17 -11.81 1.89
N LYS A 32 -8.12 -12.61 2.96
CA LYS A 32 -7.95 -14.07 2.88
C LYS A 32 -9.08 -14.71 2.07
N ALA A 33 -10.34 -14.42 2.42
CA ALA A 33 -11.49 -14.96 1.72
C ALA A 33 -11.50 -14.58 0.22
N LYS A 34 -11.13 -13.34 -0.13
CA LYS A 34 -11.09 -12.88 -1.52
C LYS A 34 -9.90 -13.43 -2.32
N ARG A 35 -8.79 -13.78 -1.67
CA ARG A 35 -7.70 -14.55 -2.28
C ARG A 35 -8.13 -15.99 -2.54
N GLU A 36 -8.73 -16.65 -1.56
CA GLU A 36 -9.24 -18.02 -1.68
C GLU A 36 -10.33 -18.15 -2.75
N GLU A 37 -11.29 -17.23 -2.77
CA GLU A 37 -12.37 -17.19 -3.77
C GLU A 37 -11.79 -17.09 -5.20
N LEU A 38 -10.81 -16.20 -5.41
CA LEU A 38 -10.19 -16.05 -6.73
C LEU A 38 -9.38 -17.31 -7.11
N ASN A 39 -8.65 -17.90 -6.17
CA ASN A 39 -7.88 -19.11 -6.41
C ASN A 39 -8.78 -20.33 -6.72
N ALA A 40 -9.91 -20.46 -6.02
CA ALA A 40 -10.86 -21.56 -6.20
C ALA A 40 -11.52 -21.54 -7.59
N VAL A 41 -11.93 -20.36 -8.07
CA VAL A 41 -12.54 -20.20 -9.40
C VAL A 41 -11.55 -20.53 -10.54
N ARG A 42 -10.25 -20.53 -10.28
CA ARG A 42 -9.20 -20.70 -11.29
C ARG A 42 -8.48 -22.05 -11.23
N GLY A 43 -9.02 -23.02 -10.49
CA GLY A 43 -8.63 -24.43 -10.60
C GLY A 43 -7.33 -24.83 -9.90
N GLY A 44 -6.87 -24.08 -8.89
CA GLY A 44 -5.79 -24.50 -7.98
C GLY A 44 -4.39 -24.67 -8.59
N LEU A 45 -4.24 -24.65 -9.92
CA LEU A 45 -2.97 -24.37 -10.59
C LEU A 45 -2.50 -23.00 -10.13
N ARG A 46 -1.17 -22.76 -10.10
CA ARG A 46 -0.53 -21.46 -9.82
C ARG A 46 -1.03 -20.41 -10.83
N SER A 47 -2.26 -19.98 -10.67
CA SER A 47 -3.01 -19.06 -11.50
C SER A 47 -2.37 -17.69 -11.29
N GLY A 48 -1.91 -17.07 -12.37
CA GLY A 48 -1.35 -15.72 -12.30
C GLY A 48 -2.39 -14.62 -12.12
N SER A 49 -3.67 -14.94 -11.91
CA SER A 49 -4.64 -13.94 -11.44
C SER A 49 -4.34 -13.60 -9.99
N LYS A 50 -4.41 -12.31 -9.64
CA LYS A 50 -3.93 -11.79 -8.36
C LYS A 50 -5.04 -11.05 -7.62
N THR A 51 -5.15 -11.27 -6.32
CA THR A 51 -5.84 -10.36 -5.41
C THR A 51 -4.77 -9.61 -4.64
N VAL A 52 -4.71 -8.30 -4.84
CA VAL A 52 -3.83 -7.39 -4.09
C VAL A 52 -4.64 -6.54 -3.13
N SER A 53 -4.03 -6.18 -2.01
CA SER A 53 -4.59 -5.31 -0.98
C SER A 53 -3.74 -4.06 -0.83
N MET A 54 -4.37 -2.91 -0.63
CA MET A 54 -3.66 -1.65 -0.47
C MET A 54 -4.31 -0.71 0.54
N LEU A 55 -3.49 0.09 1.21
CA LEU A 55 -3.91 1.20 2.07
C LEU A 55 -3.31 2.51 1.52
N THR A 56 -4.15 3.46 1.14
CA THR A 56 -3.74 4.63 0.35
C THR A 56 -3.48 5.90 1.18
N GLY A 57 -2.60 5.79 2.19
CA GLY A 57 -2.18 6.91 3.03
C GLY A 57 -3.08 7.18 4.24
N ASP A 58 -2.62 8.10 5.06
CA ASP A 58 -3.28 8.63 6.27
C ASP A 58 -3.70 7.52 7.24
N PHE A 59 -2.70 6.93 7.88
CA PHE A 59 -2.89 5.86 8.86
C PHE A 59 -1.97 5.97 10.06
N LEU A 60 -0.80 6.61 9.92
CA LEU A 60 0.06 6.86 11.07
C LEU A 60 -0.52 7.94 11.99
N MET A 61 -1.31 8.87 11.46
CA MET A 61 -2.04 9.90 12.21
C MET A 61 -3.41 10.16 11.57
N PRO A 62 -4.42 10.66 12.32
CA PRO A 62 -4.42 10.95 13.75
C PRO A 62 -5.04 9.83 14.61
N TYR A 63 -4.75 8.55 14.35
CA TYR A 63 -5.30 7.48 15.21
C TYR A 63 -4.87 7.69 16.68
N LEU A 64 -5.82 7.50 17.61
CA LEU A 64 -5.73 8.00 19.00
C LEU A 64 -4.41 7.66 19.72
N LEU A 65 -3.93 6.42 19.57
CA LEU A 65 -2.74 5.93 20.27
C LEU A 65 -1.43 6.44 19.64
N SER A 66 -1.46 6.96 18.41
CA SER A 66 -0.25 7.45 17.71
C SER A 66 0.46 8.58 18.46
N THR A 67 -0.30 9.40 19.19
CA THR A 67 0.26 10.46 20.03
C THR A 67 1.17 9.91 21.13
N VAL A 68 0.90 8.68 21.59
CA VAL A 68 1.62 7.97 22.66
C VAL A 68 2.67 7.02 22.10
N ASP A 69 2.31 6.17 21.12
CA ASP A 69 3.16 5.08 20.63
C ASP A 69 3.93 5.42 19.34
N LYS A 70 3.66 6.59 18.74
CA LYS A 70 4.28 7.09 17.51
C LYS A 70 4.13 6.12 16.34
N GLY A 71 2.94 5.55 16.16
CA GLY A 71 2.59 4.71 15.01
C GLY A 71 2.86 3.22 15.19
N GLN A 72 3.43 2.79 16.32
CA GLN A 72 3.85 1.40 16.52
C GLN A 72 2.69 0.40 16.51
N GLY A 73 1.58 0.73 17.18
CA GLY A 73 0.38 -0.11 17.19
C GLY A 73 -0.20 -0.29 15.79
N MET A 74 -0.26 0.80 15.01
CA MET A 74 -0.70 0.75 13.61
C MET A 74 0.22 -0.14 12.77
N MET A 75 1.55 0.06 12.84
CA MET A 75 2.49 -0.76 12.07
C MET A 75 2.43 -2.24 12.45
N THR A 76 2.17 -2.57 13.72
CA THR A 76 1.95 -3.94 14.16
C THR A 76 0.71 -4.54 13.48
N MET A 77 -0.40 -3.81 13.44
CA MET A 77 -1.64 -4.28 12.78
C MET A 77 -1.48 -4.39 11.26
N LEU A 78 -0.76 -3.46 10.64
CA LEU A 78 -0.45 -3.49 9.21
C LEU A 78 0.38 -4.70 8.83
N ASN A 79 1.35 -5.10 9.64
CA ASN A 79 2.18 -6.28 9.38
C ASN A 79 1.46 -7.60 9.69
N GLU A 80 0.51 -7.61 10.63
CA GLU A 80 -0.35 -8.78 10.91
C GLU A 80 -1.50 -8.96 9.89
N THR A 81 -1.80 -7.90 9.15
CA THR A 81 -2.80 -7.88 8.09
C THR A 81 -2.10 -8.02 6.74
N PRO A 82 -2.57 -8.88 5.83
CA PRO A 82 -1.89 -9.08 4.55
C PRO A 82 -2.20 -7.92 3.58
N ILE A 83 -1.83 -6.69 3.92
CA ILE A 83 -1.85 -5.51 3.04
C ILE A 83 -0.56 -5.55 2.23
N ASP A 84 -0.67 -5.59 0.91
CA ASP A 84 0.49 -5.73 0.02
C ASP A 84 1.17 -4.38 -0.25
N TYR A 85 0.37 -3.31 -0.37
CA TYR A 85 0.85 -1.99 -0.76
C TYR A 85 0.36 -0.91 0.18
N VAL A 86 1.23 0.03 0.51
CA VAL A 86 0.84 1.31 1.13
C VAL A 86 1.43 2.48 0.35
N THR A 87 0.94 3.67 0.60
CA THR A 87 1.56 4.92 0.15
C THR A 87 1.52 5.97 1.26
N TRP A 88 2.21 7.08 1.05
CA TRP A 88 2.16 8.24 1.92
C TRP A 88 0.84 9.00 1.71
N GLY A 89 0.17 9.35 2.79
CA GLY A 89 -0.79 10.43 2.87
C GLY A 89 -0.17 11.65 3.56
N ASN A 90 -0.90 12.76 3.63
CA ASN A 90 -0.36 13.98 4.22
C ASN A 90 -0.22 13.89 5.74
N HIS A 91 -1.07 13.13 6.42
CA HIS A 91 -1.03 13.00 7.87
C HIS A 91 0.14 12.15 8.37
N GLU A 92 0.83 11.38 7.50
CA GLU A 92 2.12 10.80 7.89
C GLU A 92 3.14 11.88 8.32
N ASP A 93 3.08 13.09 7.74
CA ASP A 93 3.95 14.23 8.11
C ASP A 93 3.59 14.85 9.47
N ASP A 94 2.45 14.49 10.09
CA ASP A 94 2.15 14.98 11.45
C ASP A 94 3.07 14.36 12.51
N LEU A 95 3.68 13.20 12.22
CA LEU A 95 4.71 12.61 13.05
C LEU A 95 6.08 13.30 12.82
N GLY A 96 6.98 13.13 13.80
CA GLY A 96 8.38 13.51 13.59
C GLY A 96 9.01 12.64 12.49
N HIS A 97 9.80 13.24 11.61
CA HIS A 97 10.42 12.53 10.46
C HIS A 97 11.15 11.23 10.86
N ALA A 98 11.89 11.25 11.98
CA ALA A 98 12.56 10.06 12.50
C ALA A 98 11.58 8.95 12.92
N ASP A 99 10.40 9.29 13.43
CA ASP A 99 9.35 8.34 13.77
C ASP A 99 8.70 7.76 12.50
N VAL A 100 8.44 8.60 11.49
CA VAL A 100 7.93 8.18 10.18
C VAL A 100 8.85 7.15 9.54
N LEU A 101 10.16 7.44 9.46
CA LEU A 101 11.15 6.50 8.92
C LEU A 101 11.25 5.21 9.73
N ARG A 102 11.11 5.30 11.06
CA ARG A 102 11.09 4.10 11.91
C ARG A 102 9.86 3.23 11.60
N CYS A 103 8.69 3.83 11.38
CA CYS A 103 7.48 3.11 11.01
C CYS A 103 7.61 2.48 9.63
N GLU A 104 8.07 3.25 8.64
CA GLU A 104 8.27 2.78 7.27
C GLU A 104 9.21 1.57 7.20
N ARG A 105 10.36 1.64 7.86
CA ARG A 105 11.35 0.54 7.91
C ARG A 105 10.82 -0.74 8.56
N GLN A 106 9.74 -0.68 9.34
CA GLN A 106 9.10 -1.86 9.92
C GLN A 106 8.13 -2.55 8.96
N TYR A 107 7.67 -1.87 7.91
CA TYR A 107 6.66 -2.41 7.03
C TYR A 107 7.20 -3.59 6.21
N THR A 108 6.43 -4.67 6.18
CA THR A 108 6.83 -5.92 5.50
C THR A 108 6.29 -6.06 4.08
N GLY A 109 5.35 -5.18 3.69
CA GLY A 109 4.85 -5.07 2.31
C GLY A 109 5.69 -4.12 1.46
N VAL A 110 5.06 -3.48 0.48
CA VAL A 110 5.69 -2.49 -0.39
C VAL A 110 5.09 -1.10 -0.15
N TRP A 111 5.94 -0.12 0.12
CA TRP A 111 5.55 1.28 0.24
C TRP A 111 5.82 1.97 -1.09
N ILE A 112 4.78 2.34 -1.84
CA ILE A 112 4.94 2.96 -3.17
C ILE A 112 4.83 4.47 -3.02
N ASN A 113 5.71 5.21 -3.68
CA ASN A 113 5.51 6.63 -3.94
C ASN A 113 6.28 7.08 -5.18
N THR A 114 5.63 7.79 -6.08
CA THR A 114 6.16 8.10 -7.41
C THR A 114 6.61 9.56 -7.51
N ASN A 115 6.10 10.47 -6.68
CA ASN A 115 6.34 11.92 -6.81
C ASN A 115 7.08 12.56 -5.64
N MET A 116 7.57 11.78 -4.67
CA MET A 116 8.38 12.24 -3.54
C MET A 116 9.66 11.37 -3.44
N THR A 117 10.35 11.20 -4.56
CA THR A 117 11.50 10.28 -4.72
C THR A 117 12.78 10.75 -4.03
N THR A 118 12.84 12.02 -3.64
CA THR A 118 13.95 12.59 -2.85
C THR A 118 13.87 12.25 -1.36
N HIS A 119 12.78 11.62 -0.91
CA HIS A 119 12.61 11.23 0.49
C HIS A 119 13.67 10.22 0.95
N GLU A 120 14.08 10.31 2.23
CA GLU A 120 15.15 9.47 2.79
C GLU A 120 14.83 7.96 2.70
N SER A 121 13.56 7.56 2.67
CA SER A 121 13.19 6.14 2.48
C SER A 121 13.71 5.55 1.18
N PHE A 122 14.00 6.35 0.15
CA PHE A 122 14.59 5.85 -1.11
C PHE A 122 16.07 5.46 -1.02
N GLN A 123 16.76 5.75 0.08
CA GLN A 123 18.19 5.46 0.22
C GLN A 123 18.44 4.04 0.75
N ASP A 124 17.88 3.72 1.92
CA ASP A 124 18.20 2.49 2.66
C ASP A 124 16.94 1.68 3.07
N SER A 125 15.77 1.98 2.50
CA SER A 125 14.57 1.18 2.79
C SER A 125 14.54 -0.14 2.02
N MET A 126 13.98 -1.16 2.68
CA MET A 126 13.69 -2.46 2.07
C MET A 126 12.28 -2.52 1.44
N CYS A 127 11.37 -1.60 1.81
CA CYS A 127 9.97 -1.63 1.38
C CYS A 127 9.59 -0.47 0.45
N GLN A 128 10.30 0.67 0.51
CA GLN A 128 10.05 1.81 -0.38
C GLN A 128 10.39 1.48 -1.83
N LYS A 129 9.45 1.79 -2.73
CA LYS A 129 9.64 1.74 -4.18
C LYS A 129 9.02 2.95 -4.86
N GLU A 130 9.56 3.30 -6.02
CA GLU A 130 9.01 4.36 -6.85
C GLU A 130 7.70 3.93 -7.51
N PHE A 131 7.68 2.69 -8.00
CA PHE A 131 6.54 2.03 -8.62
C PHE A 131 6.67 0.51 -8.47
N GLU A 132 5.58 -0.22 -8.71
CA GLU A 132 5.56 -1.69 -8.76
C GLU A 132 4.96 -2.15 -10.09
N VAL A 133 5.40 -3.30 -10.61
CA VAL A 133 4.81 -3.90 -11.82
C VAL A 133 4.30 -5.30 -11.53
N LEU A 134 2.98 -5.46 -11.57
CA LEU A 134 2.32 -6.74 -11.36
C LEU A 134 2.19 -7.48 -12.69
N GLU A 135 2.68 -8.71 -12.73
CA GLU A 135 2.35 -9.62 -13.82
C GLU A 135 1.09 -10.42 -13.48
N VAL A 136 0.07 -10.34 -14.34
CA VAL A 136 -1.22 -11.00 -14.17
C VAL A 136 -1.43 -11.96 -15.33
N ARG A 137 -1.75 -13.21 -15.03
CA ARG A 137 -1.95 -14.28 -16.04
C ARG A 137 -3.36 -14.86 -15.97
N SER A 138 -3.89 -15.27 -17.12
CA SER A 138 -5.08 -16.10 -17.19
C SER A 138 -4.81 -17.50 -16.63
N ALA A 139 -5.88 -18.22 -16.27
CA ALA A 139 -5.74 -19.56 -15.69
C ALA A 139 -5.12 -20.57 -16.67
N ASP A 140 -5.41 -20.41 -17.97
CA ASP A 140 -4.81 -21.23 -19.04
C ASP A 140 -3.45 -20.70 -19.54
N GLY A 141 -2.95 -19.60 -18.98
CA GLY A 141 -1.70 -18.96 -19.38
C GLY A 141 -1.70 -18.28 -20.76
N SER A 142 -2.81 -18.33 -21.51
CA SER A 142 -2.93 -17.74 -22.85
C SER A 142 -2.81 -16.21 -22.86
N ASN A 143 -3.15 -15.57 -21.75
CA ASN A 143 -3.05 -14.13 -21.57
C ASN A 143 -2.14 -13.78 -20.40
N VAL A 144 -1.13 -12.95 -20.70
CA VAL A 144 -0.25 -12.30 -19.71
C VAL A 144 -0.40 -10.79 -19.86
N ARG A 145 -0.54 -10.09 -18.74
CA ARG A 145 -0.62 -8.62 -18.67
C ARG A 145 0.34 -8.12 -17.61
N ARG A 146 0.94 -6.95 -17.86
CA ARG A 146 1.72 -6.21 -16.86
C ARG A 146 0.89 -5.00 -16.45
N VAL A 147 0.71 -4.80 -15.16
CA VAL A 147 -0.03 -3.68 -14.57
C VAL A 147 0.95 -2.85 -13.76
N GLY A 148 1.16 -1.61 -14.16
CA GLY A 148 1.95 -0.65 -13.39
C GLY A 148 1.14 -0.09 -12.24
N MET A 149 1.75 -0.03 -11.06
CA MET A 149 1.21 0.59 -9.86
C MET A 149 2.08 1.80 -9.53
N ILE A 150 1.48 2.98 -9.55
CA ILE A 150 2.09 4.24 -9.11
C ILE A 150 1.29 4.75 -7.91
N ALA A 151 1.92 5.59 -7.09
CA ALA A 151 1.23 6.21 -5.97
C ALA A 151 1.70 7.64 -5.78
N VAL A 152 0.76 8.56 -5.55
CA VAL A 152 1.00 9.99 -5.61
C VAL A 152 0.54 10.59 -4.29
N LEU A 153 1.43 11.40 -3.70
CA LEU A 153 1.14 12.23 -2.54
C LEU A 153 0.72 13.62 -3.02
N SER A 154 -0.22 14.27 -2.34
CA SER A 154 -0.65 15.63 -2.69
C SER A 154 0.52 16.62 -2.66
N GLY A 155 0.64 17.48 -3.66
CA GLY A 155 1.63 18.57 -3.69
C GLY A 155 1.15 19.86 -3.02
N GLU A 156 -0.07 19.89 -2.45
CA GLU A 156 -0.68 21.10 -1.88
C GLU A 156 0.08 21.59 -0.64
N PRO A 157 0.77 22.76 -0.70
CA PRO A 157 1.62 23.21 0.39
C PRO A 157 0.89 23.45 1.71
N MET A 158 -0.42 23.78 1.67
CA MET A 158 -1.22 24.02 2.87
C MET A 158 -1.48 22.77 3.72
N LEU A 159 -1.24 21.57 3.18
CA LEU A 159 -1.42 20.32 3.92
C LEU A 159 -0.24 19.99 4.85
N TYR A 160 0.87 20.71 4.73
CA TYR A 160 2.13 20.32 5.35
C TYR A 160 2.73 21.39 6.25
N LYS A 161 3.57 20.94 7.20
CA LYS A 161 4.43 21.85 7.96
C LYS A 161 5.65 22.26 7.11
N PRO A 162 6.31 23.40 7.43
CA PRO A 162 7.59 23.74 6.79
C PRO A 162 8.62 22.61 6.97
N GLY A 163 9.22 22.16 5.87
CA GLY A 163 10.17 21.03 5.88
C GLY A 163 9.51 19.65 5.97
N ALA A 164 8.29 19.52 5.43
CA ALA A 164 7.54 18.27 5.30
C ALA A 164 8.42 17.08 4.91
N PHE A 165 8.20 15.93 5.53
CA PHE A 165 8.91 14.69 5.22
C PHE A 165 10.45 14.84 5.20
N GLY A 166 10.99 15.61 6.14
CA GLY A 166 12.43 15.84 6.24
C GLY A 166 12.98 16.76 5.15
N GLY A 167 12.13 17.56 4.51
CA GLY A 167 12.50 18.44 3.40
C GLY A 167 12.51 17.74 2.04
N ALA A 168 11.83 16.61 1.90
CA ALA A 168 11.65 15.96 0.61
C ALA A 168 10.85 16.85 -0.36
N VAL A 169 11.22 16.80 -1.64
CA VAL A 169 10.51 17.47 -2.73
C VAL A 169 9.33 16.58 -3.14
N ILE A 170 8.12 17.14 -3.09
CA ILE A 170 6.91 16.54 -3.65
C ILE A 170 6.68 17.21 -5.00
N GLU A 171 6.89 16.46 -6.08
CA GLU A 171 6.68 16.88 -7.46
C GLU A 171 5.18 16.92 -7.77
N ASP A 172 4.75 17.93 -8.55
CA ASP A 172 3.37 17.99 -9.05
C ASP A 172 3.15 16.83 -10.04
N PRO A 173 2.21 15.91 -9.79
CA PRO A 173 1.95 14.79 -10.69
C PRO A 173 1.38 15.19 -12.06
N TRP A 174 1.00 16.47 -12.25
CA TRP A 174 0.40 16.98 -13.47
C TRP A 174 1.35 17.81 -14.34
N GLU A 175 2.56 18.11 -13.86
CA GLU A 175 3.63 18.81 -14.60
C GLU A 175 4.67 17.83 -15.17
#